data_AF-A0A432W4N3-F1
#
_entry.id   AF-A0A432W4N3-F1
#
_cell.length_a   1.000
_cell.length_b   1.000
_cell.length_c   1.000
_cell.angle_alpha   90.00
_cell.angle_beta   90.00
_cell.angle_gamma   90.00
#
_symmetry.space_group_name_H-M   'P 1'
#
loop_
_entity.id
_entity.type
_entity.pdbx_description
1 polymer ?
#
loop_
_entity_poly.entity_id
_entity_poly.type
_entity_poly.pdbx_seq_one_letter_code
_entity_poly.pdbx_strand_id
1 'polypeptide(L)'
;MDSWFVTNSVQKWLKAVVSIGNTLIEMSGTQADIHLSSTYEHFFVIAVGKSLEWGEELNGMDGQKYREFCHYRDRLPEARLVRNMREHDVAYLKGDGRRQSEFVKELDVNGGSMSASVDGTSTIVCDEGYLIGGRLNVKEAVRSASEALQKI
;
A
#
# COMPACT_ATOMS: atom_id res chain seq x y z
N MET A 1 -20.28 -16.05 -6.94
CA MET A 1 -19.04 -15.71 -7.67
C MET A 1 -18.16 -16.93 -7.63
N ASP A 2 -17.52 -17.32 -8.74
CA ASP A 2 -16.69 -18.53 -8.76
C ASP A 2 -15.23 -18.25 -8.33
N SER A 3 -14.54 -19.31 -7.91
CA SER A 3 -13.16 -19.25 -7.41
C SER A 3 -12.17 -18.76 -8.48
N TRP A 4 -12.43 -19.05 -9.76
CA TRP A 4 -11.58 -18.59 -10.86
C TRP A 4 -11.62 -17.07 -10.99
N PHE A 5 -12.82 -16.49 -10.98
CA PHE A 5 -13.03 -15.05 -11.10
C PHE A 5 -12.39 -14.30 -9.93
N VAL A 6 -12.55 -14.82 -8.70
CA VAL A 6 -11.91 -14.23 -7.50
C VAL A 6 -10.39 -14.32 -7.60
N THR A 7 -9.84 -15.51 -7.89
CA THR A 7 -8.39 -15.71 -8.06
C THR A 7 -7.83 -14.75 -9.11
N ASN A 8 -8.46 -14.68 -10.28
CA ASN A 8 -8.02 -13.80 -11.37
C ASN A 8 -8.09 -12.31 -10.98
N SER A 9 -9.10 -11.92 -10.20
CA SER A 9 -9.23 -10.55 -9.69
C SER A 9 -8.13 -10.22 -8.69
N VAL A 10 -7.80 -11.12 -7.76
CA VAL A 10 -6.67 -10.96 -6.84
C VAL A 10 -5.36 -10.83 -7.63
N GLN A 11 -5.08 -11.76 -8.54
CA GLN A 11 -3.86 -11.74 -9.35
C GLN A 11 -3.72 -10.47 -10.19
N LYS A 12 -4.83 -9.97 -10.77
CA LYS A 12 -4.85 -8.70 -11.50
C LYS A 12 -4.36 -7.55 -10.63
N TRP A 13 -4.88 -7.43 -9.41
CA TRP A 13 -4.51 -6.33 -8.52
C TRP A 13 -3.11 -6.50 -7.93
N LEU A 14 -2.67 -7.72 -7.62
CA LEU A 14 -1.28 -7.97 -7.23
C LEU A 14 -0.30 -7.60 -8.35
N LYS A 15 -0.61 -7.90 -9.61
CA LYS A 15 0.19 -7.46 -10.76
C LYS A 15 0.25 -5.93 -10.87
N ALA A 16 -0.85 -5.24 -10.60
CA ALA A 16 -0.88 -3.79 -10.56
C ALA A 16 0.00 -3.23 -9.42
N VAL A 17 -0.04 -3.82 -8.23
CA VAL A 17 0.85 -3.46 -7.12
C VAL A 17 2.31 -3.57 -7.55
N VAL A 18 2.71 -4.70 -8.15
CA VAL A 18 4.08 -4.90 -8.61
C VAL A 18 4.47 -3.90 -9.70
N SER A 19 3.64 -3.73 -10.72
CA SER A 19 3.94 -2.85 -11.85
C SER A 19 4.07 -1.38 -11.42
N ILE A 20 3.08 -0.85 -10.70
CA ILE A 20 3.05 0.56 -10.29
C ILE A 20 4.14 0.82 -9.24
N GLY A 21 4.33 -0.12 -8.31
CA GLY A 21 5.34 -0.01 -7.27
C GLY A 21 6.77 0.02 -7.82
N ASN A 22 7.07 -0.81 -8.83
CA ASN A 22 8.37 -0.75 -9.51
C ASN A 22 8.59 0.61 -10.19
N THR A 23 7.57 1.16 -10.86
CA THR A 23 7.66 2.51 -11.44
C THR A 23 7.93 3.57 -10.37
N LEU A 24 7.26 3.52 -9.21
CA LEU A 24 7.53 4.43 -8.10
C LEU A 24 8.97 4.32 -7.57
N ILE A 25 9.49 3.10 -7.45
CA ILE A 25 10.87 2.84 -7.01
C ILE A 25 11.87 3.43 -8.02
N GLU A 26 11.66 3.22 -9.31
CA GLU A 26 12.49 3.79 -10.38
C GLU A 26 12.45 5.33 -10.37
N MET A 27 11.26 5.91 -10.23
CA MET A 27 11.08 7.36 -10.13
C MET A 27 11.78 7.94 -8.90
N SER A 28 11.82 7.22 -7.78
CA SER A 28 12.50 7.69 -6.56
C SER A 28 14.03 7.78 -6.67
N GLY A 29 14.62 7.01 -7.59
CA GLY A 29 16.06 7.05 -7.88
C GLY A 29 16.45 8.09 -8.94
N THR A 30 15.46 8.77 -9.53
CA THR A 30 15.66 9.80 -10.56
C THR A 30 15.10 11.13 -10.07
N GLN A 31 15.52 12.25 -10.66
CA GLN A 31 14.96 13.57 -10.37
C GLN A 31 13.58 13.71 -11.06
N ALA A 32 12.66 12.80 -10.71
CA ALA A 32 11.35 12.68 -11.32
C ALA A 32 10.40 13.79 -10.88
N ASP A 33 9.41 14.08 -11.72
CA ASP A 33 8.36 15.07 -11.46
C ASP A 33 7.49 14.65 -10.25
N ILE A 34 7.45 15.51 -9.23
CA ILE A 34 6.69 15.33 -7.98
C ILE A 34 5.19 15.15 -8.25
N HIS A 35 4.64 15.77 -9.30
CA HIS A 35 3.22 15.61 -9.64
C HIS A 35 2.94 14.24 -10.24
N LEU A 36 3.87 13.71 -11.03
CA LEU A 36 3.76 12.38 -11.59
C LEU A 36 3.86 11.32 -10.48
N SER A 37 4.76 11.48 -9.51
CA SER A 37 4.90 10.52 -8.40
C SER A 37 3.63 10.44 -7.55
N SER A 38 3.01 11.57 -7.22
CA SER A 38 1.75 11.60 -6.46
C SER A 38 0.60 10.87 -7.16
N THR A 39 0.52 10.96 -8.50
CA THR A 39 -0.47 10.21 -9.30
C THR A 39 -0.23 8.70 -9.21
N TYR A 40 1.02 8.26 -9.35
CA TYR A 40 1.38 6.85 -9.24
C TYR A 40 1.16 6.31 -7.82
N GLU A 41 1.45 7.09 -6.78
CA GLU A 41 1.15 6.74 -5.39
C GLU A 41 -0.34 6.49 -5.19
N HIS A 42 -1.19 7.36 -5.73
CA HIS A 42 -2.64 7.17 -5.64
C HIS A 42 -3.06 5.83 -6.26
N PHE A 43 -2.64 5.54 -7.49
CA PHE A 43 -2.98 4.26 -8.13
C PHE A 43 -2.37 3.06 -7.41
N PHE A 44 -1.17 3.20 -6.83
CA PHE A 44 -0.54 2.15 -6.03
C PHE A 44 -1.36 1.82 -4.79
N VAL A 45 -1.76 2.83 -4.02
CA VAL A 45 -2.59 2.69 -2.82
C VAL A 45 -3.94 2.05 -3.15
N ILE A 46 -4.56 2.44 -4.27
CA ILE A 46 -5.77 1.79 -4.78
C ILE A 46 -5.53 0.32 -5.13
N ALA A 47 -4.43 0.02 -5.82
CA ALA A 47 -4.10 -1.35 -6.21
C ALA A 47 -3.90 -2.27 -4.99
N VAL A 48 -3.19 -1.79 -3.96
CA VAL A 48 -3.04 -2.49 -2.68
C VAL A 48 -4.41 -2.64 -2.00
N GLY A 49 -5.21 -1.59 -1.94
CA GLY A 49 -6.55 -1.67 -1.35
C GLY A 49 -7.44 -2.72 -2.03
N LYS A 50 -7.40 -2.75 -3.36
CA LYS A 50 -8.20 -3.69 -4.16
C LYS A 50 -7.68 -5.13 -4.09
N SER A 51 -6.37 -5.36 -4.03
CA SER A 51 -5.83 -6.70 -3.79
C SER A 51 -6.26 -7.24 -2.42
N LEU A 52 -6.29 -6.39 -1.40
CA LEU A 52 -6.77 -6.74 -0.06
C LEU A 52 -8.28 -7.02 -0.03
N GLU A 53 -9.11 -6.24 -0.73
CA GLU A 53 -10.55 -6.51 -0.82
C GLU A 53 -10.82 -7.85 -1.51
N TRP A 54 -10.24 -8.07 -2.69
CA TRP A 54 -10.44 -9.30 -3.46
C TRP A 54 -9.86 -10.54 -2.77
N GLY A 55 -8.76 -10.38 -2.03
CA GLY A 55 -8.14 -11.51 -1.34
C GLY A 55 -8.97 -12.02 -0.16
N GLU A 56 -9.77 -11.18 0.49
CA GLU A 56 -10.71 -11.65 1.53
C GLU A 56 -11.81 -12.54 0.94
N GLU A 57 -12.19 -12.34 -0.33
CA GLU A 57 -13.16 -13.19 -1.03
C GLU A 57 -12.64 -14.61 -1.30
N LEU A 58 -11.33 -14.87 -1.19
CA LEU A 58 -10.79 -16.23 -1.24
C LEU A 58 -11.17 -17.05 -0.01
N ASN A 59 -11.55 -16.39 1.10
CA ASN A 59 -11.96 -17.07 2.32
C ASN A 59 -13.21 -17.92 2.06
N GLY A 60 -13.16 -19.19 2.46
CA GLY A 60 -14.23 -20.16 2.19
C GLY A 60 -14.32 -20.62 0.72
N MET A 61 -13.50 -20.10 -0.20
CA MET A 61 -13.43 -20.55 -1.59
C MET A 61 -12.19 -21.42 -1.86
N ASP A 62 -11.01 -20.99 -1.41
CA ASP A 62 -9.76 -21.73 -1.58
C ASP A 62 -8.85 -21.48 -0.37
N GLY A 63 -8.82 -22.46 0.55
CA GLY A 63 -8.09 -22.32 1.81
C GLY A 63 -6.56 -22.24 1.65
N GLN A 64 -5.99 -22.78 0.58
CA GLN A 64 -4.56 -22.67 0.34
C GLN A 64 -4.21 -21.26 -0.15
N LYS A 65 -4.90 -20.78 -1.19
CA LYS A 65 -4.69 -19.43 -1.70
C LYS A 65 -5.00 -18.36 -0.67
N TYR A 66 -6.03 -18.57 0.16
CA TYR A 66 -6.36 -17.65 1.24
C TYR A 66 -5.23 -17.53 2.27
N ARG A 67 -4.56 -18.65 2.64
CA ARG A 67 -3.39 -18.59 3.54
C ARG A 67 -2.24 -17.79 2.93
N GLU A 68 -1.95 -17.98 1.65
CA GLU A 68 -0.90 -17.22 0.96
C GLU A 68 -1.26 -15.74 0.84
N PHE A 69 -2.55 -15.43 0.60
CA PHE A 69 -3.07 -14.07 0.69
C PHE A 69 -2.90 -13.46 2.08
N CYS A 70 -3.18 -14.21 3.17
CA CYS A 70 -3.00 -13.71 4.53
C CYS A 70 -1.53 -13.32 4.79
N HIS A 71 -0.56 -14.10 4.32
CA HIS A 71 0.85 -13.73 4.42
C HIS A 71 1.18 -12.40 3.73
N TYR A 72 0.57 -12.13 2.58
CA TYR A 72 0.69 -10.82 1.91
C TYR A 72 0.02 -9.70 2.71
N ARG A 73 -1.22 -9.91 3.17
CA ARG A 73 -1.99 -8.92 3.94
C ARG A 73 -1.28 -8.53 5.24
N ASP A 74 -0.78 -9.51 5.98
CA ASP A 74 -0.26 -9.31 7.33
C ASP A 74 1.05 -8.52 7.33
N ARG A 75 1.75 -8.47 6.20
CA ARG A 75 2.92 -7.59 6.00
C ARG A 75 2.56 -6.14 5.69
N LEU A 76 1.28 -5.85 5.46
CA LEU A 76 0.76 -4.53 5.08
C LEU A 76 -0.31 -4.02 6.06
N PRO A 77 -0.05 -4.01 7.38
CA PRO A 77 -1.07 -3.74 8.40
C PRO A 77 -1.70 -2.35 8.29
N GLU A 78 -0.96 -1.36 7.81
CA GLU A 78 -1.42 0.02 7.69
C GLU A 78 -1.99 0.38 6.30
N ALA A 79 -1.98 -0.55 5.33
CA ALA A 79 -2.37 -0.24 3.96
C ALA A 79 -3.82 0.26 3.82
N ARG A 80 -4.76 -0.37 4.54
CA ARG A 80 -6.18 0.06 4.54
C ARG A 80 -6.34 1.46 5.16
N LEU A 81 -5.53 1.78 6.16
CA LEU A 81 -5.55 3.09 6.81
C LEU A 81 -5.03 4.18 5.87
N VAL A 82 -3.87 3.95 5.24
CA VAL A 82 -3.27 4.88 4.25
C VAL A 82 -4.24 5.13 3.09
N ARG A 83 -4.89 4.08 2.57
CA ARG A 83 -5.91 4.23 1.53
C ARG A 83 -7.06 5.12 1.97
N ASN A 84 -7.61 4.88 3.16
CA ASN A 84 -8.70 5.68 3.68
C ASN A 84 -8.30 7.15 3.85
N MET A 85 -7.09 7.43 4.32
CA MET A 85 -6.56 8.79 4.46
C MET A 85 -6.41 9.49 3.10
N ARG A 86 -5.93 8.77 2.07
CA ARG A 86 -5.77 9.30 0.71
C ARG A 86 -7.11 9.51 -0.02
N GLU A 87 -8.08 8.62 0.15
CA GLU A 87 -9.42 8.74 -0.48
C GLU A 87 -10.29 9.82 0.18
N HIS A 88 -10.00 10.19 1.42
CA HIS A 88 -10.80 11.13 2.21
C HIS A 88 -9.95 12.27 2.81
N ASP A 89 -8.87 12.66 2.13
CA ASP A 89 -7.91 13.67 2.56
C ASP A 89 -8.57 14.97 3.05
N VAL A 90 -9.56 15.49 2.32
CA VAL A 90 -10.31 16.70 2.70
C VAL A 90 -10.99 16.56 4.06
N ALA A 91 -11.53 15.37 4.39
CA ALA A 91 -12.17 15.15 5.69
C ALA A 91 -11.13 15.16 6.82
N TYR A 92 -9.98 14.50 6.61
CA TYR A 92 -8.90 14.50 7.58
C TYR A 92 -8.29 15.90 7.78
N LEU A 93 -8.10 16.66 6.69
CA LEU A 93 -7.61 18.04 6.75
C LEU A 93 -8.59 18.99 7.47
N LYS A 94 -9.88 18.65 7.51
CA LYS A 94 -10.91 19.38 8.28
C LYS A 94 -11.05 18.90 9.73
N GLY A 95 -10.40 17.81 10.11
CA GLY A 95 -10.52 17.21 11.45
C GLY A 95 -11.64 16.19 11.60
N ASP A 96 -12.34 15.84 10.51
CA ASP A 96 -13.52 14.97 10.51
C ASP A 96 -13.20 13.52 10.07
N GLY A 97 -11.92 13.19 9.90
CA GLY A 97 -11.47 11.87 9.46
C GLY A 97 -11.72 10.78 10.50
N ARG A 98 -12.03 9.56 10.05
CA ARG A 98 -12.11 8.41 10.95
C ARG A 98 -10.71 8.14 11.54
N ARG A 99 -10.60 7.90 12.85
CA ARG A 99 -9.28 7.76 13.52
C ARG A 99 -8.39 8.99 13.27
N GLN A 100 -8.96 10.19 13.32
CA GLN A 100 -8.28 11.47 13.09
C GLN A 100 -6.97 11.64 13.87
N SER A 101 -6.92 11.15 15.11
CA SER A 101 -5.71 11.19 15.96
C SER A 101 -4.51 10.46 15.34
N GLU A 102 -4.76 9.58 14.38
CA GLU A 102 -3.75 8.83 13.66
C GLU A 102 -3.46 9.43 12.28
N PHE A 103 -3.96 10.61 11.93
CA PHE A 103 -3.68 11.23 10.63
C PHE A 103 -2.20 11.60 10.50
N VAL A 104 -1.66 12.26 11.52
CA VAL A 104 -0.24 12.59 11.65
C VAL A 104 0.45 11.48 12.43
N LYS A 105 1.61 11.01 11.95
CA LYS A 105 2.44 10.02 12.62
C LYS A 105 3.84 10.57 12.80
N GLU A 106 4.33 10.46 14.03
CA GLU A 106 5.74 10.66 14.36
C GLU A 106 6.51 9.38 14.03
N LEU A 107 7.65 9.54 13.36
CA LEU A 107 8.47 8.46 12.84
C LEU A 107 9.93 8.72 13.18
N ASP A 108 10.58 7.72 13.74
CA ASP A 108 12.03 7.65 13.80
C ASP A 108 12.52 7.10 12.45
N VAL A 109 13.30 7.91 11.72
CA VAL A 109 13.88 7.55 10.41
C VAL A 109 15.40 7.48 10.52
N ASN A 110 16.03 6.80 9.56
CA ASN A 110 17.46 6.53 9.53
C ASN A 110 17.98 5.92 10.85
N GLY A 111 17.33 4.85 11.31
CA GLY A 111 17.69 4.14 12.54
C GLY A 111 17.56 4.97 13.83
N GLY A 112 16.65 5.95 13.87
CA GLY A 112 16.42 6.82 15.02
C GLY A 112 17.36 8.03 15.11
N SER A 113 18.14 8.29 14.06
CA SER A 113 18.97 9.50 13.99
C SER A 113 18.17 10.77 13.65
N MET A 114 16.93 10.62 13.17
CA MET A 114 16.06 11.73 12.81
C MET A 114 14.61 11.40 13.16
N SER A 115 13.86 12.40 13.63
CA SER A 115 12.42 12.32 13.84
C SER A 115 11.69 13.08 12.72
N ALA A 116 10.64 12.49 12.15
CA ALA A 116 9.78 13.11 11.15
C ALA A 116 8.31 13.01 11.56
N SER A 117 7.58 14.11 11.38
CA SER A 117 6.12 14.16 11.55
C SER A 117 5.46 14.18 10.18
N VAL A 118 4.65 13.18 9.87
CA VAL A 118 4.14 12.94 8.50
C VAL A 118 2.65 12.63 8.52
N ASP A 119 1.89 13.40 7.74
CA ASP A 119 0.46 13.15 7.56
C ASP A 119 0.19 11.97 6.61
N GLY A 120 -1.03 11.45 6.64
CA GLY A 120 -1.45 10.30 5.82
C GLY A 120 -1.45 10.55 4.30
N THR A 121 -1.26 11.81 3.86
CA THR A 121 -1.24 12.21 2.46
C THR A 121 0.17 12.46 1.92
N SER A 122 1.16 12.53 2.81
CA SER A 122 2.55 12.81 2.48
C SER A 122 3.30 11.54 2.03
N THR A 123 4.56 11.70 1.64
CA THR A 123 5.47 10.61 1.28
C THR A 123 6.85 10.89 1.84
N ILE A 124 7.51 9.87 2.36
CA ILE A 124 8.91 9.92 2.80
C ILE A 124 9.74 9.01 1.90
N VAL A 125 10.85 9.54 1.41
CA VAL A 125 11.89 8.75 0.75
C VAL A 125 13.15 8.81 1.63
N CYS A 126 13.54 7.65 2.15
CA CYS A 126 14.64 7.48 3.11
C CYS A 126 15.38 6.16 2.86
N ASP A 127 16.39 5.86 3.67
CA ASP A 127 17.16 4.62 3.54
C ASP A 127 16.29 3.37 3.80
N GLU A 128 15.25 3.50 4.65
CA GLU A 128 14.25 2.46 4.87
C GLU A 128 13.30 2.25 3.67
N GLY A 129 13.28 3.20 2.72
CA GLY A 129 12.60 3.08 1.44
C GLY A 129 11.60 4.20 1.16
N TYR A 130 10.62 3.87 0.31
CA TYR A 130 9.57 4.77 -0.15
C TYR A 130 8.30 4.50 0.65
N LEU A 131 7.96 5.41 1.56
CA LEU A 131 6.89 5.28 2.54
C LEU A 131 5.75 6.24 2.23
N ILE A 132 4.63 5.71 1.75
CA ILE A 132 3.41 6.49 1.50
C ILE A 132 2.70 6.69 2.84
N GLY A 133 2.41 7.95 3.14
CA GLY A 133 1.91 8.41 4.43
C GLY A 133 2.81 7.99 5.58
N GLY A 134 4.11 7.79 5.37
CA GLY A 134 5.01 7.30 6.44
C GLY A 134 4.65 5.91 7.01
N ARG A 135 3.86 5.11 6.27
CA ARG A 135 3.28 3.85 6.76
C ARG A 135 3.41 2.73 5.74
N LEU A 136 2.91 2.94 4.53
CA LEU A 136 2.92 1.92 3.47
C LEU A 136 4.26 1.95 2.74
N ASN A 137 5.12 0.97 3.02
CA ASN A 137 6.39 0.79 2.32
C ASN A 137 6.17 0.14 0.93
N VAL A 138 6.47 0.88 -0.14
CA VAL A 138 6.27 0.44 -1.52
C VAL A 138 7.11 -0.80 -1.85
N LYS A 139 8.39 -0.83 -1.43
CA LYS A 139 9.28 -1.97 -1.71
C LYS A 139 8.78 -3.25 -1.05
N GLU A 140 8.34 -3.15 0.21
CA GLU A 140 7.79 -4.28 0.95
C GLU A 140 6.47 -4.81 0.35
N ALA A 141 5.60 -3.90 -0.07
CA ALA A 141 4.36 -4.24 -0.75
C ALA A 141 4.60 -4.92 -2.11
N VAL A 142 5.57 -4.44 -2.91
CA VAL A 142 5.96 -5.07 -4.19
C VAL A 142 6.54 -6.46 -3.95
N ARG A 143 7.46 -6.60 -2.99
CA ARG A 143 8.09 -7.89 -2.64
C ARG A 143 7.03 -8.90 -2.23
N SER A 144 6.17 -8.52 -1.29
CA SER A 144 5.11 -9.40 -0.77
C SER A 144 4.06 -9.73 -1.82
N ALA A 145 3.69 -8.79 -2.70
CA ALA A 145 2.78 -9.06 -3.82
C ALA A 145 3.39 -10.02 -4.85
N SER A 146 4.69 -9.89 -5.13
CA SER A 146 5.41 -10.79 -6.04
C SER A 146 5.47 -12.22 -5.48
N GLU A 147 5.73 -12.36 -4.17
CA GLU A 147 5.70 -13.66 -3.48
C GLU A 147 4.30 -14.30 -3.54
N ALA A 148 3.23 -13.52 -3.33
CA ALA A 148 1.86 -14.02 -3.39
C ALA A 148 1.45 -14.45 -4.81
N LEU A 149 1.86 -13.72 -5.85
CA LEU A 149 1.57 -14.05 -7.26
C LEU A 149 2.09 -15.42 -7.71
N GLN A 150 3.14 -15.93 -7.07
CA GLN A 150 3.68 -17.25 -7.39
C GLN A 150 2.84 -18.40 -6.82
N LYS A 151 1.90 -18.09 -5.91
CA LYS A 151 1.21 -19.08 -5.08
C LYS A 151 -0.32 -18.99 -5.13
N ILE A 152 -0.87 -17.86 -5.59
CA ILE A 152 -2.30 -17.63 -5.85
C ILE A 152 -2.57 -17.76 -7.33
#